data_AF-A0A1Q6CKA5-F1
#
_entry.id   AF-A0A1Q6CKA5-F1
#
_cell.length_a   1.000
_cell.length_b   1.000
_cell.length_c   1.000
_cell.angle_alpha   90.00
_cell.angle_beta   90.00
_cell.angle_gamma   90.00
#
_symmetry.space_group_name_H-M   'P 1'
#
loop_
_entity.id
_entity.type
_entity.pdbx_description
1 polymer ?
#
loop_
_entity_poly.entity_id
_entity_poly.type
_entity_poly.pdbx_seq_one_letter_code
_entity_poly.pdbx_strand_id
1 'polypeptide(L)'
;MANKIDTKFTLQVKALLNKLYGRSVLKDSLLEQAIEFYEKQPFYQHKLDNLTQQINELNTQNGDASAKRQLDKLEREYRDIKQEFKFESNDRYKYLYNICKEILSLTEGATFAETIRKSAQMLGTIQLLCPTVGKRVAEVNERSKPLYKSVLTLRLLDQLCIDKAMVANDGHVKSVLGALSGDAFKTMQELDKDTHEAFIENVKIPVVMASLLQDIGHFHPEAQRIVKGADGTLDPHRTLPVEERKALLQINYRETVKFLIDGIGAPIYVGNSKADRDKFNVAEHKKLIFIKHLLKSAIAPKLGVGNLIKVPQIYTSIILSTKDSYNYKLLPKVYQALNQNAERGTCSPLVVDTLRKITGDFPQGFGVTFIPKDSDGKSGDHYEYAIVNQLYPKDPKHPLCRAATRGLTFISHGQDIEIVGDISLYNTDTAKKFAALSKDRLNEILEKLASNYQERKQLDLLPRCWHAGEFFGLPNHQKLWNKTAN
;
A
#
# COMPACT_ATOMS: atom_id res chain seq x y z
N MET A 1 -19.97 0.40 -29.78
CA MET A 1 -19.94 0.39 -28.30
C MET A 1 -19.80 -1.06 -27.82
N ALA A 2 -18.58 -1.56 -27.66
CA ALA A 2 -18.36 -2.85 -27.00
C ALA A 2 -18.28 -2.62 -25.48
N ASN A 3 -19.10 -3.33 -24.72
CA ASN A 3 -19.18 -3.21 -23.26
C ASN A 3 -17.80 -3.45 -22.63
N LYS A 4 -17.19 -2.36 -22.14
CA LYS A 4 -15.90 -2.33 -21.43
C LYS A 4 -16.09 -2.84 -20.00
N ILE A 5 -16.19 -4.16 -19.83
CA ILE A 5 -16.26 -4.74 -18.49
C ILE A 5 -14.87 -5.21 -18.12
N ASP A 6 -14.26 -4.53 -17.15
CA ASP A 6 -13.02 -4.97 -16.49
C ASP A 6 -13.16 -6.42 -15.99
N THR A 7 -12.05 -7.13 -15.84
CA THR A 7 -12.09 -8.45 -15.19
C THR A 7 -12.60 -8.33 -13.76
N LYS A 8 -13.21 -9.40 -13.24
CA LYS A 8 -13.70 -9.47 -11.85
C LYS A 8 -12.63 -9.03 -10.84
N PHE A 9 -11.38 -9.46 -11.03
CA PHE A 9 -10.29 -9.08 -10.15
C PHE A 9 -9.98 -7.58 -10.22
N THR A 10 -9.86 -7.01 -11.43
CA THR A 10 -9.66 -5.55 -11.60
C THR A 10 -10.77 -4.75 -10.94
N LEU A 11 -12.03 -5.19 -11.04
CA LEU A 11 -13.16 -4.55 -10.34
C LEU A 11 -13.03 -4.63 -8.82
N GLN A 12 -12.58 -5.77 -8.27
CA GLN A 12 -12.31 -5.91 -6.83
C GLN A 12 -11.20 -4.95 -6.36
N VAL A 13 -10.13 -4.79 -7.14
CA VAL A 13 -9.07 -3.81 -6.82
C VAL A 13 -9.60 -2.39 -6.83
N LYS A 14 -10.38 -2.00 -7.85
CA LYS A 14 -11.02 -0.68 -7.91
C LYS A 14 -11.97 -0.44 -6.74
N ALA A 15 -12.75 -1.46 -6.35
CA ALA A 15 -13.64 -1.39 -5.19
C ALA A 15 -12.87 -1.17 -3.89
N LEU A 16 -11.76 -1.89 -3.67
CA LEU A 16 -10.88 -1.68 -2.51
C LEU A 16 -10.28 -0.26 -2.47
N LEU A 17 -9.77 0.23 -3.60
CA LEU A 17 -9.25 1.61 -3.69
C LEU A 17 -10.31 2.64 -3.32
N ASN A 18 -11.57 2.42 -3.73
CA ASN A 18 -12.69 3.29 -3.38
C ASN A 18 -13.08 3.16 -1.90
N LYS A 19 -13.10 1.96 -1.32
CA LYS A 19 -13.36 1.77 0.12
C LYS A 19 -12.28 2.43 0.99
N LEU A 20 -11.05 2.51 0.52
CA LEU A 20 -9.95 3.15 1.24
C LEU A 20 -10.00 4.67 1.13
N TYR A 21 -9.86 5.18 -0.10
CA TYR A 21 -9.59 6.59 -0.41
C TYR A 21 -10.54 7.11 -1.50
N GLY A 22 -11.66 6.42 -1.73
CA GLY A 22 -12.72 6.90 -2.60
C GLY A 22 -13.38 8.15 -2.04
N ARG A 23 -14.01 8.91 -2.94
CA ARG A 23 -14.93 9.97 -2.57
C ARG A 23 -16.30 9.56 -3.06
N SER A 24 -17.24 9.43 -2.14
CA SER A 24 -18.62 9.05 -2.45
C SER A 24 -19.58 10.06 -1.84
N VAL A 25 -20.80 10.10 -2.36
CA VAL A 25 -21.87 10.94 -1.77
C VAL A 25 -22.17 10.49 -0.33
N LEU A 26 -21.97 9.20 -0.04
CA LEU A 26 -22.21 8.59 1.27
C LEU A 26 -21.07 8.85 2.27
N LYS A 27 -19.93 9.37 1.81
CA LYS A 27 -18.73 9.65 2.63
C LYS A 27 -18.27 8.44 3.46
N ASP A 28 -18.31 7.26 2.86
CA ASP A 28 -18.20 5.98 3.55
C ASP A 28 -16.82 5.32 3.47
N SER A 29 -15.87 5.92 2.76
CA SER A 29 -14.50 5.40 2.71
C SER A 29 -13.78 5.52 4.06
N LEU A 30 -12.74 4.71 4.28
CA LEU A 30 -11.90 4.78 5.48
C LEU A 30 -11.36 6.20 5.69
N LEU A 31 -10.96 6.87 4.61
CA LEU A 31 -10.48 8.25 4.65
C LEU A 31 -11.58 9.24 5.05
N GLU A 32 -12.79 9.11 4.52
CA GLU A 32 -13.90 10.00 4.85
C GLU A 32 -14.35 9.82 6.30
N GLN A 33 -14.38 8.57 6.81
CA GLN A 33 -14.63 8.29 8.23
C GLN A 33 -13.59 8.95 9.15
N ALA A 34 -12.31 8.99 8.73
CA ALA A 34 -11.26 9.69 9.48
C ALA A 34 -11.45 11.21 9.46
N ILE A 35 -11.80 11.78 8.31
CA ILE A 35 -12.07 13.22 8.18
C ILE A 35 -13.26 13.63 9.05
N GLU A 36 -14.36 12.87 8.98
CA GLU A 36 -15.55 13.11 9.81
C GLU A 36 -15.21 13.04 11.30
N PHE A 37 -14.40 12.07 11.72
CA PHE A 37 -13.90 12.01 13.09
C PHE A 37 -13.15 13.28 13.48
N TYR A 38 -12.20 13.76 12.66
CA TYR A 38 -11.43 14.97 12.96
C TYR A 38 -12.30 16.22 13.02
N GLU A 39 -13.34 16.32 12.19
CA GLU A 39 -14.28 17.44 12.18
C GLU A 39 -15.15 17.46 13.44
N LYS A 40 -15.65 16.30 13.88
CA LYS A 40 -16.56 16.21 15.03
C LYS A 40 -15.86 16.18 16.39
N GLN A 41 -14.64 15.68 16.45
CA GLN A 41 -13.94 15.40 17.71
C GLN A 41 -13.84 16.62 18.65
N PRO A 42 -13.49 17.85 18.20
CA PRO A 42 -13.40 19.00 19.10
C PRO A 42 -14.72 19.32 19.81
N PHE A 43 -15.84 19.19 19.10
CA PHE A 43 -17.17 19.43 19.66
C PHE A 43 -17.52 18.40 20.74
N TYR A 44 -17.28 17.11 20.47
CA TYR A 44 -17.54 16.06 21.44
C TYR A 44 -16.64 16.16 22.67
N GLN A 45 -15.35 16.46 22.48
CA GLN A 45 -14.42 16.63 23.59
C GLN A 45 -14.87 17.77 24.51
N HIS A 46 -15.21 18.93 23.93
CA HIS A 46 -15.72 20.07 24.69
C HIS A 46 -17.01 19.73 25.47
N LYS A 47 -17.93 18.96 24.86
CA LYS A 47 -19.16 18.52 25.54
C LYS A 47 -18.85 17.61 26.75
N LEU A 48 -17.94 16.65 26.59
CA LEU A 48 -17.52 15.76 27.67
C LEU A 48 -16.76 16.50 28.78
N ASP A 49 -15.92 17.46 28.43
CA ASP A 49 -15.16 18.27 29.39
C ASP A 49 -16.11 19.13 30.24
N ASN A 50 -17.11 19.77 29.61
CA ASN A 50 -18.12 20.56 30.31
C ASN A 50 -18.96 19.69 31.27
N LEU A 51 -19.42 18.52 30.81
CA LEU A 51 -20.13 17.56 31.68
C LEU A 51 -19.25 17.12 32.87
N THR A 52 -17.97 16.83 32.62
CA THR A 52 -17.02 16.43 33.67
C THR A 52 -16.83 17.55 34.71
N GLN A 53 -16.71 18.80 34.25
CA GLN A 53 -16.61 19.96 35.13
C GLN A 53 -17.87 20.11 36.00
N GLN A 54 -19.07 20.06 35.41
CA GLN A 54 -20.33 20.18 36.15
C GLN A 54 -20.53 19.05 37.17
N ILE A 55 -20.16 17.81 36.80
CA ILE A 55 -20.20 16.65 37.72
C ILE A 55 -19.26 16.88 38.91
N ASN A 56 -18.04 17.37 38.66
CA ASN A 56 -17.07 17.64 39.73
C ASN A 56 -17.55 18.76 40.66
N GLU A 57 -18.08 19.86 40.11
CA GLU A 57 -18.63 20.98 40.89
C GLU A 57 -19.77 20.50 41.80
N LEU A 58 -20.72 19.72 41.28
CA LEU A 58 -21.84 19.18 42.07
C LEU A 58 -21.39 18.15 43.12
N ASN A 59 -20.35 17.36 42.84
CA ASN A 59 -19.79 16.41 43.82
C ASN A 59 -19.11 17.11 45.01
N THR A 60 -18.55 18.30 44.80
CA THR A 60 -17.92 19.09 45.89
C THR A 60 -18.93 19.85 46.76
N GLN A 61 -20.17 19.97 46.32
CA GLN A 61 -21.25 20.60 47.08
C GLN A 61 -21.93 19.52 47.94
N ASN A 62 -22.11 19.77 49.24
CA ASN A 62 -22.94 18.93 50.12
C ASN A 62 -24.41 19.06 49.66
N GLY A 63 -24.79 18.23 48.69
CA GLY A 63 -26.02 18.39 47.92
C GLY A 63 -27.26 17.84 48.60
N ASP A 64 -28.33 18.63 48.57
CA ASP A 64 -29.69 18.20 48.86
C ASP A 64 -30.22 17.18 47.80
N ALA A 65 -31.46 16.73 47.96
CA ALA A 65 -32.06 15.75 47.04
C ALA A 65 -32.17 16.26 45.58
N SER A 66 -32.16 17.58 45.36
CA SER A 66 -32.20 18.20 44.03
C SER A 66 -30.84 18.08 43.33
N ALA A 67 -29.76 18.40 44.05
CA ALA A 67 -28.40 18.27 43.55
C ALA A 67 -28.06 16.81 43.15
N LYS A 68 -28.52 15.82 43.93
CA LYS A 68 -28.37 14.39 43.58
C LYS A 68 -29.08 14.01 42.29
N ARG A 69 -30.31 14.49 42.07
CA ARG A 69 -31.05 14.23 40.81
C ARG A 69 -30.37 14.85 39.60
N GLN A 70 -29.84 16.06 39.76
CA GLN A 70 -29.10 16.74 38.70
C GLN A 70 -27.79 16.00 38.37
N LEU A 71 -27.07 15.52 39.39
CA LEU A 71 -25.88 14.70 39.22
C LEU A 71 -26.17 13.40 38.47
N ASP A 72 -27.21 12.66 38.88
CA ASP A 72 -27.66 11.45 38.17
C ASP A 72 -27.98 11.72 36.70
N LYS A 73 -28.58 12.88 36.39
CA LYS A 73 -28.90 13.28 35.01
C LYS A 73 -27.62 13.52 34.19
N LEU A 74 -26.67 14.27 34.74
CA LEU A 74 -25.40 14.56 34.07
C LEU A 74 -24.55 13.30 33.86
N GLU A 75 -24.51 12.41 34.84
CA GLU A 75 -23.81 11.12 34.72
C GLU A 75 -24.47 10.18 33.70
N ARG A 76 -25.80 10.23 33.55
CA ARG A 76 -26.49 9.52 32.47
C ARG A 76 -26.11 10.11 31.11
N GLU A 77 -26.23 11.43 30.94
CA GLU A 77 -25.86 12.08 29.68
C GLU A 77 -24.40 11.80 29.29
N TYR A 78 -23.48 11.86 30.25
CA TYR A 78 -22.08 11.52 30.03
C TYR A 78 -21.88 10.07 29.57
N ARG A 79 -22.59 9.12 30.18
CA ARG A 79 -22.54 7.70 29.79
C ARG A 79 -23.13 7.47 28.40
N ASP A 80 -24.25 8.12 28.09
CA ASP A 80 -24.93 7.99 26.80
C ASP A 80 -24.03 8.47 25.66
N ILE A 81 -23.38 9.64 25.81
CA ILE A 81 -22.42 10.16 24.83
C ILE A 81 -21.22 9.22 24.66
N LYS A 82 -20.65 8.73 25.76
CA LYS A 82 -19.53 7.77 25.69
C LYS A 82 -19.94 6.46 25.01
N GLN A 83 -21.17 6.02 25.23
CA GLN A 83 -21.69 4.80 24.62
C GLN A 83 -21.92 4.97 23.12
N GLU A 84 -22.51 6.10 22.70
CA GLU A 84 -22.67 6.45 21.28
C GLU A 84 -21.31 6.47 20.58
N PHE A 85 -20.33 7.17 21.15
CA PHE A 85 -18.98 7.23 20.60
C PHE A 85 -18.31 5.85 20.50
N LYS A 86 -18.53 4.99 21.51
CA LYS A 86 -18.03 3.62 21.50
C LYS A 86 -18.66 2.78 20.38
N PHE A 87 -19.94 2.99 20.07
CA PHE A 87 -20.58 2.32 18.94
C PHE A 87 -20.02 2.78 17.60
N GLU A 88 -19.87 4.09 17.40
CA GLU A 88 -19.25 4.62 16.18
C GLU A 88 -17.81 4.11 16.00
N SER A 89 -17.02 4.10 17.08
CA SER A 89 -15.65 3.59 17.09
C SER A 89 -15.61 2.12 16.66
N ASN A 90 -16.51 1.31 17.19
CA ASN A 90 -16.63 -0.10 16.85
C ASN A 90 -17.03 -0.32 15.39
N ASP A 91 -17.87 0.54 14.82
CA ASP A 91 -18.25 0.44 13.40
C ASP A 91 -17.10 0.82 12.48
N ARG A 92 -16.34 1.88 12.81
CA ARG A 92 -15.07 2.21 12.13
C ARG A 92 -14.06 1.07 12.23
N TYR A 93 -13.93 0.43 13.40
CA TYR A 93 -13.10 -0.76 13.57
C TYR A 93 -13.55 -1.91 12.65
N LYS A 94 -14.83 -2.28 12.66
CA LYS A 94 -15.35 -3.37 11.80
C LYS A 94 -15.09 -3.08 10.33
N TYR A 95 -15.29 -1.83 9.91
CA TYR A 95 -15.04 -1.40 8.54
C TYR A 95 -13.57 -1.62 8.15
N LEU A 96 -12.63 -1.10 8.95
CA LEU A 96 -11.20 -1.29 8.73
C LEU A 96 -10.79 -2.77 8.77
N TYR A 97 -11.29 -3.53 9.74
CA TYR A 97 -11.02 -4.95 9.90
C TYR A 97 -11.49 -5.76 8.69
N ASN A 98 -12.69 -5.47 8.17
CA ASN A 98 -13.22 -6.12 6.98
C ASN A 98 -12.41 -5.78 5.73
N ILE A 99 -11.95 -4.53 5.58
CA ILE A 99 -11.03 -4.16 4.50
C ILE A 99 -9.72 -4.97 4.60
N CYS A 100 -9.16 -5.10 5.80
CA CYS A 100 -7.93 -5.88 6.00
C CYS A 100 -8.11 -7.35 5.58
N LYS A 101 -9.24 -7.97 5.96
CA LYS A 101 -9.60 -9.33 5.53
C LYS A 101 -9.80 -9.45 4.02
N GLU A 102 -10.42 -8.45 3.40
CA GLU A 102 -10.62 -8.41 1.94
C GLU A 102 -9.26 -8.33 1.21
N ILE A 103 -8.34 -7.47 1.67
CA ILE A 103 -6.97 -7.39 1.16
C ILE A 103 -6.26 -8.75 1.30
N LEU A 104 -6.33 -9.38 2.47
CA LEU A 104 -5.72 -10.69 2.70
C LEU A 104 -6.34 -11.76 1.79
N SER A 105 -7.66 -11.81 1.63
CA SER A 105 -8.30 -12.81 0.75
C SER A 105 -7.91 -12.67 -0.73
N LEU A 106 -7.55 -11.46 -1.17
CA LEU A 106 -7.07 -11.18 -2.52
C LEU A 106 -5.55 -11.35 -2.69
N THR A 107 -4.79 -11.48 -1.61
CA THR A 107 -3.32 -11.55 -1.63
C THR A 107 -2.73 -12.82 -1.02
N GLU A 108 -3.51 -13.59 -0.28
CA GLU A 108 -3.15 -14.89 0.28
C GLU A 108 -3.75 -16.03 -0.56
N GLY A 109 -2.99 -17.10 -0.74
CA GLY A 109 -3.40 -18.33 -1.40
C GLY A 109 -3.24 -19.54 -0.49
N ALA A 110 -3.55 -20.73 -1.01
CA ALA A 110 -3.40 -21.98 -0.27
C ALA A 110 -1.92 -22.38 -0.10
N THR A 111 -1.03 -21.82 -0.93
CA THR A 111 0.40 -22.06 -0.86
C THR A 111 1.16 -20.74 -0.93
N PHE A 112 2.40 -20.74 -0.43
CA PHE A 112 3.28 -19.57 -0.55
C PHE A 112 3.44 -19.09 -2.00
N ALA A 113 3.54 -20.01 -2.97
CA ALA A 113 3.62 -19.67 -4.38
C ALA A 113 2.35 -18.96 -4.89
N GLU A 114 1.17 -19.39 -4.45
CA GLU A 114 -0.09 -18.74 -4.80
C GLU A 114 -0.21 -17.35 -4.13
N THR A 115 0.19 -17.22 -2.86
CA THR A 115 0.28 -15.94 -2.15
C THR A 115 1.17 -14.95 -2.92
N ILE A 116 2.34 -15.39 -3.39
CA ILE A 116 3.24 -14.55 -4.20
C ILE A 116 2.55 -14.13 -5.51
N ARG A 117 1.95 -15.07 -6.25
CA ARG A 117 1.26 -14.78 -7.51
C ARG A 117 0.14 -13.76 -7.32
N LYS A 118 -0.71 -13.95 -6.30
CA LYS A 118 -1.82 -13.04 -5.98
C LYS A 118 -1.32 -11.64 -5.58
N SER A 119 -0.20 -11.56 -4.88
CA SER A 119 0.43 -10.29 -4.52
C SER A 119 1.01 -9.56 -5.73
N ALA A 120 1.70 -10.29 -6.62
CA ALA A 120 2.17 -9.74 -7.89
C ALA A 120 1.00 -9.21 -8.74
N GLN A 121 -0.11 -9.96 -8.75
CA GLN A 121 -1.35 -9.57 -9.40
C GLN A 121 -1.95 -8.27 -8.83
N MET A 122 -2.06 -8.18 -7.50
CA MET A 122 -2.56 -6.97 -6.82
C MET A 122 -1.66 -5.76 -7.10
N LEU A 123 -0.34 -5.87 -6.87
CA LEU A 123 0.62 -4.79 -7.07
C LEU A 123 0.66 -4.31 -8.53
N GLY A 124 0.77 -5.25 -9.48
CA GLY A 124 0.80 -4.94 -10.90
C GLY A 124 -0.51 -4.31 -11.37
N THR A 125 -1.67 -4.80 -10.91
CA THR A 125 -2.97 -4.22 -11.24
C THR A 125 -3.07 -2.78 -10.74
N ILE A 126 -2.68 -2.51 -9.48
CA ILE A 126 -2.68 -1.14 -8.94
C ILE A 126 -1.79 -0.22 -9.80
N GLN A 127 -0.56 -0.65 -10.12
CA GLN A 127 0.36 0.14 -10.94
C GLN A 127 -0.20 0.43 -12.34
N LEU A 128 -0.82 -0.56 -12.99
CA LEU A 128 -1.36 -0.43 -14.34
C LEU A 128 -2.67 0.39 -14.39
N LEU A 129 -3.39 0.48 -13.27
CA LEU A 129 -4.53 1.39 -13.11
C LEU A 129 -4.09 2.84 -12.85
N CYS A 130 -2.88 3.06 -12.36
CA CYS A 130 -2.36 4.38 -12.08
C CYS A 130 -1.84 5.05 -13.37
N PRO A 131 -2.30 6.27 -13.69
CA PRO A 131 -1.76 7.02 -14.83
C PRO A 131 -0.30 7.40 -14.56
N THR A 132 0.50 7.40 -15.61
CA THR A 132 1.93 7.75 -15.54
C THR A 132 2.25 9.11 -16.17
N VAL A 133 1.25 9.71 -16.81
CA VAL A 133 1.30 11.03 -17.46
C VAL A 133 -0.06 11.73 -17.29
N GLY A 134 -0.07 13.06 -17.38
CA GLY A 134 -1.28 13.88 -17.33
C GLY A 134 -1.60 14.46 -15.95
N LYS A 135 -2.69 15.24 -15.88
CA LYS A 135 -3.00 16.11 -14.72
C LYS A 135 -3.49 15.38 -13.47
N ARG A 136 -3.96 14.14 -13.60
CA ARG A 136 -4.53 13.35 -12.47
C ARG A 136 -3.53 12.35 -11.85
N VAL A 137 -2.26 12.41 -12.23
CA VAL A 137 -1.23 11.47 -11.74
C VAL A 137 -1.13 11.53 -10.21
N ALA A 138 -0.99 12.73 -9.65
CA ALA A 138 -0.82 12.88 -8.22
C ALA A 138 -2.05 12.39 -7.44
N GLU A 139 -3.26 12.81 -7.83
CA GLU A 139 -4.51 12.39 -7.19
C GLU A 139 -4.68 10.86 -7.20
N VAL A 140 -4.53 10.20 -8.35
CA VAL A 140 -4.73 8.74 -8.45
C VAL A 140 -3.64 7.98 -7.71
N ASN A 141 -2.39 8.45 -7.78
CA ASN A 141 -1.28 7.84 -7.07
C ASN A 141 -1.48 7.94 -5.55
N GLU A 142 -1.84 9.11 -5.02
CA GLU A 142 -2.12 9.30 -3.59
C GLU A 142 -3.16 8.30 -3.08
N ARG A 143 -4.28 8.16 -3.80
CA ARG A 143 -5.36 7.21 -3.45
C ARG A 143 -4.92 5.74 -3.50
N SER A 144 -3.90 5.43 -4.29
CA SER A 144 -3.42 4.05 -4.49
C SER A 144 -2.28 3.65 -3.56
N LYS A 145 -1.53 4.63 -3.00
CA LYS A 145 -0.40 4.38 -2.09
C LYS A 145 -0.74 3.47 -0.89
N PRO A 146 -1.85 3.68 -0.15
CA PRO A 146 -2.11 2.89 1.06
C PRO A 146 -2.27 1.39 0.76
N LEU A 147 -3.01 1.05 -0.30
CA LEU A 147 -3.21 -0.34 -0.69
C LEU A 147 -1.90 -0.97 -1.19
N TYR A 148 -1.19 -0.28 -2.10
CA TYR A 148 0.08 -0.78 -2.66
C TYR A 148 1.12 -1.06 -1.55
N LYS A 149 1.26 -0.10 -0.62
CA LYS A 149 2.15 -0.20 0.54
C LYS A 149 1.78 -1.38 1.44
N SER A 150 0.50 -1.58 1.74
CA SER A 150 0.04 -2.69 2.60
C SER A 150 0.41 -4.06 2.05
N VAL A 151 0.31 -4.27 0.73
CA VAL A 151 0.68 -5.53 0.09
C VAL A 151 2.19 -5.77 0.17
N LEU A 152 3.00 -4.74 -0.06
CA LEU A 152 4.45 -4.83 0.13
C LEU A 152 4.83 -5.13 1.57
N THR A 153 4.18 -4.47 2.54
CA THR A 153 4.40 -4.69 3.96
C THR A 153 4.10 -6.15 4.36
N LEU A 154 3.04 -6.75 3.84
CA LEU A 154 2.72 -8.17 4.08
C LEU A 154 3.82 -9.11 3.56
N ARG A 155 4.23 -8.92 2.29
CA ARG A 155 5.26 -9.77 1.69
C ARG A 155 6.62 -9.57 2.33
N LEU A 156 6.93 -8.35 2.77
CA LEU A 156 8.13 -8.04 3.52
C LEU A 156 8.12 -8.70 4.90
N LEU A 157 6.98 -8.69 5.60
CA LEU A 157 6.81 -9.43 6.86
C LEU A 157 7.07 -10.92 6.66
N ASP A 158 6.43 -11.54 5.67
CA ASP A 158 6.61 -12.97 5.39
C ASP A 158 8.09 -13.30 5.14
N GLN A 159 8.76 -12.52 4.28
CA GLN A 159 10.16 -12.78 3.94
C GLN A 159 11.10 -12.58 5.13
N LEU A 160 10.84 -11.61 6.00
CA LEU A 160 11.65 -11.39 7.21
C LEU A 160 11.41 -12.50 8.26
N CYS A 161 10.21 -13.08 8.33
CA CYS A 161 9.93 -14.26 9.14
C CYS A 161 10.66 -15.51 8.58
N ILE A 162 10.67 -15.68 7.25
CA ILE A 162 11.40 -16.76 6.58
C ILE A 162 12.90 -16.67 6.87
N ASP A 163 13.49 -15.48 6.72
CA ASP A 163 14.93 -15.27 6.88
C ASP A 163 15.38 -15.21 8.37
N LYS A 164 14.47 -15.40 9.35
CA LYS A 164 14.71 -15.19 10.80
C LYS A 164 15.33 -13.82 11.11
N ALA A 165 14.96 -12.80 10.35
CA ALA A 165 15.53 -11.46 10.49
C ALA A 165 14.96 -10.72 11.72
N MET A 166 15.44 -9.48 11.93
CA MET A 166 15.10 -8.56 13.04
C MET A 166 13.61 -8.56 13.45
N VAL A 167 12.68 -8.68 12.51
CA VAL A 167 11.23 -8.64 12.77
C VAL A 167 10.72 -9.88 13.50
N ALA A 168 11.30 -11.07 13.26
CA ALA A 168 10.94 -12.28 13.99
C ALA A 168 11.36 -12.23 15.48
N ASN A 169 12.22 -11.26 15.85
CA ASN A 169 12.64 -11.02 17.22
C ASN A 169 11.81 -9.95 17.95
N ASP A 170 10.83 -9.32 17.27
CA ASP A 170 9.88 -8.44 17.95
C ASP A 170 9.05 -9.24 18.96
N GLY A 171 8.91 -8.73 20.18
CA GLY A 171 8.29 -9.47 21.28
C GLY A 171 6.85 -9.90 21.00
N HIS A 172 6.07 -9.08 20.29
CA HIS A 172 4.69 -9.40 19.93
C HIS A 172 4.65 -10.46 18.82
N VAL A 173 5.40 -10.24 17.73
CA VAL A 173 5.48 -11.20 16.61
C VAL A 173 5.98 -12.57 17.09
N LYS A 174 7.04 -12.58 17.89
CA LYS A 174 7.64 -13.80 18.45
C LYS A 174 6.69 -14.53 19.39
N SER A 175 5.86 -13.82 20.15
CA SER A 175 4.88 -14.44 21.04
C SER A 175 3.80 -15.24 20.30
N VAL A 176 3.55 -14.91 19.03
CA VAL A 176 2.57 -15.61 18.18
C VAL A 176 3.25 -16.66 17.31
N LEU A 177 4.38 -16.32 16.68
CA LEU A 177 5.06 -17.20 15.72
C LEU A 177 5.94 -18.28 16.39
N GLY A 178 6.38 -18.06 17.62
CA GLY A 178 7.29 -18.97 18.32
C GLY A 178 8.65 -19.08 17.61
N ALA A 179 9.06 -20.31 17.28
CA ALA A 179 10.33 -20.62 16.61
C ALA A 179 10.20 -20.92 15.11
N LEU A 180 8.99 -20.82 14.54
CA LEU A 180 8.72 -21.11 13.12
C LEU A 180 9.41 -20.11 12.19
N SER A 181 9.96 -20.63 11.08
CA SER A 181 10.85 -19.90 10.18
C SER A 181 11.20 -20.72 8.94
N GLY A 182 11.92 -20.12 7.97
CA GLY A 182 12.41 -20.83 6.79
C GLY A 182 11.29 -21.50 6.01
N ASP A 183 11.50 -22.75 5.61
CA ASP A 183 10.48 -23.52 4.88
C ASP A 183 9.28 -23.88 5.76
N ALA A 184 9.45 -24.07 7.07
CA ALA A 184 8.33 -24.32 7.99
C ALA A 184 7.38 -23.12 8.08
N PHE A 185 7.87 -21.89 7.86
CA PHE A 185 6.99 -20.72 7.73
C PHE A 185 6.17 -20.77 6.44
N LYS A 186 6.78 -21.17 5.31
CA LYS A 186 6.10 -21.22 4.01
C LYS A 186 4.98 -22.26 3.97
N THR A 187 5.11 -23.34 4.74
CA THR A 187 4.11 -24.41 4.86
C THR A 187 3.34 -24.36 6.19
N MET A 188 3.41 -23.24 6.92
CA MET A 188 2.77 -23.10 8.24
C MET A 188 1.26 -23.39 8.20
N GLN A 189 0.57 -22.99 7.13
CA GLN A 189 -0.86 -23.26 6.96
C GLN A 189 -1.19 -24.76 6.97
N GLU A 190 -0.29 -25.59 6.44
CA GLU A 190 -0.45 -27.04 6.35
C GLU A 190 0.02 -27.73 7.65
N LEU A 191 1.10 -27.24 8.25
CA LEU A 191 1.74 -27.81 9.43
C LEU A 191 0.98 -27.51 10.73
N ASP A 192 0.53 -26.27 10.89
CA ASP A 192 -0.11 -25.76 12.10
C ASP A 192 -1.12 -24.66 11.75
N LYS A 193 -2.34 -25.10 11.44
CA LYS A 193 -3.44 -24.23 11.03
C LYS A 193 -3.80 -23.21 12.12
N ASP A 194 -3.78 -23.62 13.39
CA ASP A 194 -4.16 -22.74 14.50
C ASP A 194 -3.14 -21.62 14.69
N THR A 195 -1.84 -21.93 14.61
CA THR A 195 -0.78 -20.91 14.63
C THR A 195 -0.85 -20.01 13.39
N HIS A 196 -1.18 -20.57 12.22
CA HIS A 196 -1.37 -19.77 11.01
C HIS A 196 -2.53 -18.77 11.13
N GLU A 197 -3.69 -19.21 11.62
CA GLU A 197 -4.85 -18.34 11.86
C GLU A 197 -4.54 -17.30 12.94
N ALA A 198 -3.87 -17.70 14.03
CA ALA A 198 -3.42 -16.79 15.06
C ALA A 198 -2.43 -15.74 14.52
N PHE A 199 -1.52 -16.11 13.62
CA PHE A 199 -0.58 -15.19 12.98
C PHE A 199 -1.29 -14.19 12.07
N ILE A 200 -2.31 -14.64 11.32
CA ILE A 200 -3.15 -13.74 10.53
C ILE A 200 -3.84 -12.71 11.43
N GLU A 201 -4.57 -13.18 12.44
CA GLU A 201 -5.42 -12.33 13.28
C GLU A 201 -4.64 -11.41 14.22
N ASN A 202 -3.50 -11.88 14.75
CA ASN A 202 -2.75 -11.15 15.77
C ASN A 202 -1.52 -10.42 15.23
N VAL A 203 -1.08 -10.71 13.99
CA VAL A 203 0.09 -10.06 13.37
C VAL A 203 -0.23 -9.45 12.01
N LYS A 204 -0.67 -10.24 11.01
CA LYS A 204 -0.86 -9.72 9.64
C LYS A 204 -1.94 -8.63 9.59
N ILE A 205 -3.09 -8.83 10.21
CA ILE A 205 -4.17 -7.82 10.25
C ILE A 205 -3.70 -6.52 10.93
N PRO A 206 -3.14 -6.55 12.15
CA PRO A 206 -2.54 -5.36 12.78
C PRO A 206 -1.49 -4.64 11.91
N VAL A 207 -0.65 -5.39 11.21
CA VAL A 207 0.37 -4.84 10.30
C VAL A 207 -0.28 -4.13 9.11
N VAL A 208 -1.33 -4.70 8.52
CA VAL A 208 -2.10 -4.06 7.44
C VAL A 208 -2.81 -2.81 7.96
N MET A 209 -3.46 -2.88 9.12
CA MET A 209 -4.10 -1.71 9.76
C MET A 209 -3.10 -0.56 9.95
N ALA A 210 -1.93 -0.85 10.51
CA ALA A 210 -0.88 0.16 10.71
C ALA A 210 -0.42 0.77 9.36
N SER A 211 -0.26 -0.07 8.33
CA SER A 211 0.15 0.40 7.00
C SER A 211 -0.90 1.32 6.36
N LEU A 212 -2.18 0.93 6.41
CA LEU A 212 -3.30 1.73 5.88
C LEU A 212 -3.47 3.08 6.61
N LEU A 213 -3.27 3.09 7.94
CA LEU A 213 -3.49 4.27 8.77
C LEU A 213 -2.30 5.24 8.81
N GLN A 214 -1.07 4.82 8.47
CA GLN A 214 0.16 5.59 8.69
C GLN A 214 0.10 7.08 8.28
N ASP A 215 -0.60 7.38 7.18
CA ASP A 215 -0.66 8.72 6.59
C ASP A 215 -2.03 9.39 6.78
N ILE A 216 -2.96 8.78 7.52
CA ILE A 216 -4.35 9.24 7.64
C ILE A 216 -4.47 10.60 8.36
N GLY A 217 -3.53 10.90 9.26
CA GLY A 217 -3.45 12.20 9.96
C GLY A 217 -3.13 13.37 9.04
N HIS A 218 -2.62 13.16 7.83
CA HIS A 218 -2.44 14.22 6.83
C HIS A 218 -3.75 14.91 6.44
N PHE A 219 -4.89 14.24 6.67
CA PHE A 219 -6.21 14.75 6.35
C PHE A 219 -6.90 15.47 7.51
N HIS A 220 -6.21 15.65 8.64
CA HIS A 220 -6.66 16.55 9.69
C HIS A 220 -6.70 18.01 9.19
N PRO A 221 -7.68 18.85 9.62
CA PRO A 221 -7.79 20.24 9.15
C PRO A 221 -6.53 21.09 9.32
N GLU A 222 -5.73 20.87 10.36
CA GLU A 222 -4.44 21.57 10.53
C GLU A 222 -3.39 21.14 9.50
N ALA A 223 -3.31 19.84 9.21
CA ALA A 223 -2.41 19.33 8.18
C ALA A 223 -2.82 19.84 6.78
N GLN A 224 -4.13 19.87 6.51
CA GLN A 224 -4.70 20.39 5.27
C GLN A 224 -4.39 21.88 5.06
N ARG A 225 -4.41 22.68 6.13
CA ARG A 225 -3.98 24.10 6.09
C ARG A 225 -2.51 24.26 5.71
N ILE A 226 -1.64 23.35 6.13
CA ILE A 226 -0.23 23.36 5.70
C ILE A 226 -0.13 23.03 4.21
N VAL A 227 -0.72 21.93 3.75
CA VAL A 227 -0.53 21.50 2.35
C VAL A 227 -1.20 22.43 1.34
N LYS A 228 -2.40 22.95 1.63
CA LYS A 228 -3.17 23.81 0.72
C LYS A 228 -2.94 25.32 0.94
N GLY A 229 -2.16 25.70 1.95
CA GLY A 229 -2.01 27.11 2.33
C GLY A 229 -3.22 27.63 3.12
N ALA A 230 -3.08 28.84 3.67
CA ALA A 230 -4.08 29.45 4.55
C ALA A 230 -5.41 29.77 3.83
N ASP A 231 -5.34 30.08 2.54
CA ASP A 231 -6.46 30.38 1.65
C ASP A 231 -6.96 29.15 0.87
N GLY A 232 -6.26 28.02 0.98
CA GLY A 232 -6.62 26.75 0.33
C GLY A 232 -6.27 26.66 -1.15
N THR A 233 -5.48 27.59 -1.70
CA THR A 233 -5.21 27.69 -3.14
C THR A 233 -3.94 26.98 -3.60
N LEU A 234 -3.04 26.63 -2.66
CA LEU A 234 -1.78 25.98 -3.01
C LEU A 234 -1.98 24.53 -3.44
N ASP A 235 -1.17 24.08 -4.38
CA ASP A 235 -1.12 22.68 -4.77
C ASP A 235 -0.72 21.80 -3.56
N PRO A 236 -1.58 20.85 -3.13
CA PRO A 236 -1.29 19.98 -1.99
C PRO A 236 -0.10 19.03 -2.23
N HIS A 237 0.38 18.88 -3.47
CA HIS A 237 1.49 17.99 -3.82
C HIS A 237 2.83 18.70 -4.02
N ARG A 238 2.87 20.03 -3.81
CA ARG A 238 4.07 20.86 -3.89
C ARG A 238 5.17 20.39 -2.92
N THR A 239 6.41 20.81 -3.20
CA THR A 239 7.51 20.60 -2.25
C THR A 239 7.36 21.54 -1.06
N LEU A 240 7.16 20.96 0.13
CA LEU A 240 7.10 21.70 1.38
C LEU A 240 8.51 22.13 1.86
N PRO A 241 8.67 23.38 2.33
CA PRO A 241 9.82 23.81 3.13
C PRO A 241 10.08 22.88 4.33
N VAL A 242 11.32 22.89 4.84
CA VAL A 242 11.75 21.96 5.90
C VAL A 242 10.88 22.09 7.17
N GLU A 243 10.56 23.32 7.59
CA GLU A 243 9.78 23.55 8.81
C GLU A 243 8.30 23.16 8.64
N GLU A 244 7.66 23.53 7.52
CA GLU A 244 6.30 23.06 7.17
C GLU A 244 6.23 21.54 7.12
N ARG A 245 7.25 20.88 6.53
CA ARG A 245 7.34 19.43 6.45
C ARG A 245 7.45 18.79 7.84
N LYS A 246 8.26 19.35 8.75
CA LYS A 246 8.37 18.85 10.13
C LYS A 246 7.03 18.98 10.86
N ALA A 247 6.37 20.13 10.75
CA ALA A 247 5.05 20.37 11.35
C ALA A 247 4.00 19.38 10.81
N LEU A 248 3.97 19.17 9.49
CA LEU A 248 3.07 18.21 8.86
C LEU A 248 3.30 16.78 9.36
N LEU A 249 4.56 16.35 9.49
CA LEU A 249 4.90 15.02 10.00
C LEU A 249 4.48 14.84 11.46
N GLN A 250 4.62 15.87 12.29
CA GLN A 250 4.18 15.86 13.68
C GLN A 250 2.66 15.75 13.79
N ILE A 251 1.93 16.57 13.04
CA ILE A 251 0.45 16.52 13.00
C ILE A 251 0.00 15.16 12.48
N ASN A 252 0.59 14.68 11.38
CA ASN A 252 0.22 13.38 10.83
C ASN A 252 0.36 12.27 11.88
N TYR A 253 1.49 12.20 12.58
CA TYR A 253 1.68 11.17 13.61
C TYR A 253 0.68 11.33 14.77
N ARG A 254 0.56 12.55 15.31
CA ARG A 254 -0.32 12.85 16.45
C ARG A 254 -1.76 12.46 16.15
N GLU A 255 -2.28 12.91 15.01
CA GLU A 255 -3.67 12.70 14.62
C GLU A 255 -3.93 11.26 14.14
N THR A 256 -2.96 10.61 13.49
CA THR A 256 -3.06 9.17 13.17
C THR A 256 -3.20 8.33 14.44
N VAL A 257 -2.39 8.61 15.48
CA VAL A 257 -2.47 7.89 16.75
C VAL A 257 -3.78 8.19 17.48
N LYS A 258 -4.25 9.45 17.43
CA LYS A 258 -5.53 9.85 18.01
C LYS A 258 -6.71 9.15 17.33
N PHE A 259 -6.72 9.11 15.99
CA PHE A 259 -7.73 8.36 15.24
C PHE A 259 -7.67 6.86 15.52
N LEU A 260 -6.48 6.28 15.67
CA LEU A 260 -6.34 4.87 16.05
C LEU A 260 -6.92 4.58 17.44
N ILE A 261 -6.60 5.39 18.46
CA ILE A 261 -6.96 5.10 19.85
C ILE A 261 -8.41 5.50 20.13
N ASP A 262 -8.78 6.71 19.76
CA ASP A 262 -10.07 7.30 20.10
C ASP A 262 -11.08 7.09 18.97
N GLY A 263 -10.66 7.21 17.72
CA GLY A 263 -11.53 7.06 16.56
C GLY A 263 -11.91 5.61 16.27
N ILE A 264 -10.96 4.68 16.34
CA ILE A 264 -11.14 3.26 16.00
C ILE A 264 -11.23 2.40 17.26
N GLY A 265 -10.25 2.52 18.17
CA GLY A 265 -10.25 1.83 19.45
C GLY A 265 -10.19 0.31 19.35
N ALA A 266 -10.46 -0.36 20.47
CA ALA A 266 -10.64 -1.81 20.53
C ALA A 266 -12.11 -2.18 20.26
N PRO A 267 -12.38 -3.29 19.56
CA PRO A 267 -13.75 -3.73 19.27
C PRO A 267 -14.56 -4.03 20.54
N ILE A 268 -15.88 -4.00 20.38
CA ILE A 268 -16.81 -4.39 21.42
C ILE A 268 -16.97 -5.92 21.42
N TYR A 269 -16.76 -6.53 22.58
CA TYR A 269 -17.07 -7.95 22.79
C TYR A 269 -18.58 -8.22 22.63
N VAL A 270 -18.91 -9.28 21.87
CA VAL A 270 -20.28 -9.77 21.71
C VAL A 270 -20.35 -11.19 22.27
N GLY A 271 -21.01 -11.35 23.41
CA GLY A 271 -21.18 -12.65 24.07
C GLY A 271 -21.65 -12.51 25.52
N ASN A 272 -21.95 -13.65 26.16
CA ASN A 272 -22.60 -13.69 27.48
C ASN A 272 -21.66 -14.08 28.64
N SER A 273 -20.39 -14.37 28.35
CA SER A 273 -19.39 -14.80 29.34
C SER A 273 -18.48 -13.65 29.75
N LYS A 274 -18.42 -13.36 31.06
CA LYS A 274 -17.51 -12.36 31.63
C LYS A 274 -16.04 -12.78 31.45
N ALA A 275 -15.73 -14.05 31.65
CA ALA A 275 -14.37 -14.56 31.51
C ALA A 275 -13.85 -14.41 30.06
N ASP A 276 -14.71 -14.68 29.07
CA ASP A 276 -14.34 -14.55 27.67
C ASP A 276 -14.26 -13.09 27.23
N ARG A 277 -15.15 -12.23 27.74
CA ARG A 277 -15.05 -10.77 27.56
C ARG A 277 -13.71 -10.24 28.06
N ASP A 278 -13.30 -10.64 29.26
CA ASP A 278 -12.08 -10.13 29.87
C ASP A 278 -10.84 -10.62 29.09
N LYS A 279 -10.82 -11.89 28.64
CA LYS A 279 -9.77 -12.41 27.73
C LYS A 279 -9.75 -11.68 26.38
N PHE A 280 -10.91 -11.46 25.77
CA PHE A 280 -11.07 -10.74 24.51
C PHE A 280 -10.51 -9.32 24.62
N ASN A 281 -10.91 -8.57 25.65
CA ASN A 281 -10.46 -7.21 25.87
C ASN A 281 -8.93 -7.13 26.00
N VAL A 282 -8.31 -8.08 26.71
CA VAL A 282 -6.84 -8.15 26.84
C VAL A 282 -6.18 -8.44 25.48
N ALA A 283 -6.70 -9.39 24.71
CA ALA A 283 -6.15 -9.73 23.40
C ALA A 283 -6.24 -8.57 22.41
N GLU A 284 -7.42 -7.94 22.31
CA GLU A 284 -7.65 -6.81 21.40
C GLU A 284 -6.87 -5.56 21.82
N HIS A 285 -6.70 -5.32 23.13
CA HIS A 285 -5.84 -4.25 23.61
C HIS A 285 -4.36 -4.48 23.24
N LYS A 286 -3.87 -5.72 23.33
CA LYS A 286 -2.51 -6.06 22.86
C LYS A 286 -2.34 -5.79 21.37
N LYS A 287 -3.33 -6.13 20.54
CA LYS A 287 -3.32 -5.79 19.10
C LYS A 287 -3.24 -4.27 18.90
N LEU A 288 -4.06 -3.50 19.60
CA LEU A 288 -4.06 -2.03 19.52
C LEU A 288 -2.69 -1.44 19.91
N ILE A 289 -2.07 -1.94 20.99
CA ILE A 289 -0.72 -1.56 21.41
C ILE A 289 0.29 -1.89 20.30
N PHE A 290 0.20 -3.07 19.68
CA PHE A 290 1.09 -3.47 18.60
C PHE A 290 0.96 -2.56 17.36
N ILE A 291 -0.26 -2.23 16.94
CA ILE A 291 -0.51 -1.26 15.84
C ILE A 291 0.12 0.10 16.17
N LYS A 292 -0.11 0.60 17.39
CA LYS A 292 0.50 1.86 17.86
C LYS A 292 2.02 1.80 17.89
N HIS A 293 2.59 0.66 18.31
CA HIS A 293 4.03 0.42 18.32
C HIS A 293 4.60 0.47 16.90
N LEU A 294 3.99 -0.22 15.94
CA LEU A 294 4.39 -0.19 14.53
C LEU A 294 4.43 1.24 13.97
N LEU A 295 3.36 2.01 14.18
CA LEU A 295 3.25 3.40 13.73
C LEU A 295 4.31 4.30 14.36
N LYS A 296 4.51 4.20 15.68
CA LYS A 296 5.54 4.98 16.40
C LYS A 296 6.94 4.62 15.91
N SER A 297 7.24 3.33 15.81
CA SER A 297 8.54 2.83 15.39
C SER A 297 8.84 3.19 13.93
N ALA A 298 7.84 3.34 13.05
CA ALA A 298 8.06 3.72 11.65
C ALA A 298 8.64 5.14 11.45
N ILE A 299 8.52 6.04 12.45
CA ILE A 299 9.07 7.41 12.37
C ILE A 299 10.60 7.37 12.31
N ALA A 300 11.20 6.59 13.21
CA ALA A 300 12.65 6.43 13.34
C ALA A 300 12.95 4.93 13.59
N PRO A 301 12.88 4.10 12.55
CA PRO A 301 12.80 2.65 12.73
C PRO A 301 14.10 2.01 13.17
N LYS A 302 15.25 2.67 12.99
CA LYS A 302 16.58 2.10 13.25
C LYS A 302 16.65 0.69 12.63
N LEU A 303 16.87 -0.34 13.44
CA LEU A 303 16.87 -1.75 13.03
C LEU A 303 15.59 -2.51 13.43
N GLY A 304 14.60 -1.84 14.03
CA GLY A 304 13.40 -2.46 14.59
C GLY A 304 12.25 -2.68 13.59
N VAL A 305 11.13 -3.17 14.13
CA VAL A 305 9.91 -3.56 13.40
C VAL A 305 9.25 -2.43 12.60
N GLY A 306 9.51 -1.17 12.96
CA GLY A 306 9.05 0.00 12.21
C GLY A 306 9.50 0.03 10.73
N ASN A 307 10.58 -0.68 10.39
CA ASN A 307 11.03 -0.81 9.01
C ASN A 307 10.02 -1.53 8.10
N LEU A 308 9.14 -2.38 8.66
CA LEU A 308 8.03 -3.02 7.93
C LEU A 308 7.12 -2.01 7.24
N ILE A 309 6.99 -0.81 7.81
CA ILE A 309 6.17 0.25 7.25
C ILE A 309 7.07 1.26 6.52
N LYS A 310 8.18 1.68 7.13
CA LYS A 310 9.04 2.74 6.58
C LYS A 310 9.64 2.39 5.21
N VAL A 311 10.15 1.17 5.03
CA VAL A 311 10.80 0.77 3.77
C VAL A 311 9.77 0.68 2.63
N PRO A 312 8.62 -0.02 2.79
CA PRO A 312 7.54 0.03 1.81
C PRO A 312 6.97 1.43 1.56
N GLN A 313 6.91 2.31 2.57
CA GLN A 313 6.48 3.70 2.42
C GLN A 313 7.40 4.46 1.45
N ILE A 314 8.72 4.38 1.64
CA ILE A 314 9.70 5.04 0.76
C ILE A 314 9.60 4.47 -0.67
N TYR A 315 9.59 3.14 -0.81
CA TYR A 315 9.44 2.48 -2.11
C TYR A 315 8.18 2.97 -2.83
N THR A 316 7.03 2.90 -2.16
CA THR A 316 5.74 3.29 -2.73
C THR A 316 5.68 4.78 -3.10
N SER A 317 6.35 5.65 -2.34
CA SER A 317 6.42 7.09 -2.63
C SER A 317 7.16 7.42 -3.94
N ILE A 318 8.02 6.50 -4.40
CA ILE A 318 8.75 6.63 -5.67
C ILE A 318 7.92 6.02 -6.81
N ILE A 319 7.39 4.81 -6.60
CA ILE A 319 6.63 4.08 -7.61
C ILE A 319 5.33 4.80 -7.97
N LEU A 320 4.59 5.26 -6.96
CA LEU A 320 3.36 6.02 -7.06
C LEU A 320 3.61 7.47 -6.61
N SER A 321 4.56 8.16 -7.24
CA SER A 321 4.92 9.52 -6.87
C SER A 321 3.77 10.50 -7.13
N THR A 322 3.62 11.46 -6.23
CA THR A 322 2.70 12.59 -6.36
C THR A 322 3.39 13.88 -6.81
N LYS A 323 4.71 13.85 -7.00
CA LYS A 323 5.49 15.03 -7.41
C LYS A 323 5.32 15.31 -8.91
N ASP A 324 5.32 16.59 -9.28
CA ASP A 324 5.35 17.02 -10.69
C ASP A 324 6.54 16.47 -11.48
N SER A 325 7.67 16.24 -10.80
CA SER A 325 8.86 15.64 -11.38
C SER A 325 8.77 14.11 -11.56
N TYR A 326 7.57 13.52 -11.47
CA TYR A 326 7.39 12.08 -11.62
C TYR A 326 7.84 11.63 -13.01
N ASN A 327 8.77 10.67 -13.03
CA ASN A 327 9.30 10.12 -14.27
C ASN A 327 9.27 8.60 -14.22
N TYR A 328 8.32 8.02 -14.96
CA TYR A 328 8.15 6.58 -15.07
C TYR A 328 9.44 5.86 -15.49
N LYS A 329 10.28 6.46 -16.34
CA LYS A 329 11.54 5.87 -16.81
C LYS A 329 12.55 5.63 -15.70
N LEU A 330 12.43 6.33 -14.56
CA LEU A 330 13.35 6.23 -13.44
C LEU A 330 12.92 5.22 -12.38
N LEU A 331 11.73 4.61 -12.53
CA LEU A 331 11.25 3.63 -11.55
C LEU A 331 12.21 2.47 -11.30
N PRO A 332 12.93 1.92 -12.30
CA PRO A 332 13.91 0.87 -12.04
C PRO A 332 15.12 1.30 -11.18
N LYS A 333 15.23 2.60 -10.85
CA LYS A 333 16.25 3.15 -9.94
C LYS A 333 15.74 3.35 -8.52
N VAL A 334 14.55 2.84 -8.16
CA VAL A 334 13.95 3.00 -6.81
C VAL A 334 14.91 2.61 -5.68
N TYR A 335 15.72 1.57 -5.86
CA TYR A 335 16.70 1.14 -4.86
C TYR A 335 17.89 2.08 -4.68
N GLN A 336 18.21 2.94 -5.65
CA GLN A 336 19.23 3.96 -5.44
C GLN A 336 18.80 4.93 -4.33
N ALA A 337 17.53 5.35 -4.35
CA ALA A 337 16.99 6.22 -3.31
C ALA A 337 16.83 5.48 -1.97
N LEU A 338 16.39 4.22 -1.97
CA LEU A 338 16.29 3.44 -0.72
C LEU A 338 17.66 3.19 -0.08
N ASN A 339 18.68 2.85 -0.87
CA ASN A 339 20.03 2.64 -0.36
C ASN A 339 20.60 3.93 0.23
N GLN A 340 20.40 5.08 -0.42
CA GLN A 340 20.78 6.38 0.16
C GLN A 340 20.06 6.68 1.48
N ASN A 341 18.79 6.29 1.62
CA ASN A 341 18.06 6.43 2.89
C ASN A 341 18.63 5.50 3.97
N ALA A 342 19.03 4.27 3.59
CA ALA A 342 19.64 3.31 4.49
C ALA A 342 21.05 3.74 4.94
N GLU A 343 21.89 4.23 4.03
CA GLU A 343 23.21 4.81 4.30
C GLU A 343 23.14 5.99 5.27
N ARG A 344 22.09 6.81 5.15
CA ARG A 344 21.81 7.92 6.07
C ARG A 344 21.17 7.49 7.40
N GLY A 345 21.00 6.19 7.64
CA GLY A 345 20.39 5.64 8.86
C GLY A 345 18.88 5.88 9.00
N THR A 346 18.19 6.26 7.92
CA THR A 346 16.73 6.51 7.94
C THR A 346 15.93 5.19 7.99
N CYS A 347 16.48 4.12 7.45
CA CYS A 347 15.91 2.78 7.48
C CYS A 347 17.01 1.70 7.49
N SER A 348 16.65 0.45 7.74
CA SER A 348 17.57 -0.68 7.82
C SER A 348 18.02 -1.17 6.41
N PRO A 349 19.33 -1.26 6.13
CA PRO A 349 19.84 -1.84 4.87
C PRO A 349 19.35 -3.27 4.64
N LEU A 350 19.37 -4.11 5.70
CA LEU A 350 18.87 -5.49 5.65
C LEU A 350 17.44 -5.54 5.10
N VAL A 351 16.56 -4.66 5.59
CA VAL A 351 15.15 -4.64 5.19
C VAL A 351 14.99 -4.10 3.77
N VAL A 352 15.85 -3.18 3.33
CA VAL A 352 15.90 -2.72 1.94
C VAL A 352 16.31 -3.86 1.01
N ASP A 353 17.35 -4.62 1.35
CA ASP A 353 17.80 -5.78 0.60
C ASP A 353 16.73 -6.88 0.56
N THR A 354 16.04 -7.12 1.68
CA THR A 354 14.90 -8.04 1.72
C THR A 354 13.78 -7.60 0.78
N LEU A 355 13.42 -6.30 0.77
CA LEU A 355 12.41 -5.82 -0.18
C LEU A 355 12.89 -5.97 -1.63
N ARG A 356 14.17 -5.70 -1.91
CA ARG A 356 14.77 -5.85 -3.25
C ARG A 356 14.75 -7.29 -3.75
N LYS A 357 14.97 -8.27 -2.85
CA LYS A 357 14.80 -9.70 -3.14
C LYS A 357 13.37 -10.03 -3.57
N ILE A 358 12.37 -9.36 -3.00
CA ILE A 358 10.95 -9.60 -3.31
C ILE A 358 10.57 -8.97 -4.66
N THR A 359 10.91 -7.71 -4.90
CA THR A 359 10.38 -6.98 -6.07
C THR A 359 11.32 -6.99 -7.27
N GLY A 360 12.62 -7.17 -7.07
CA GLY A 360 13.64 -6.79 -8.06
C GLY A 360 13.73 -5.27 -8.24
N ASP A 361 14.61 -4.83 -9.15
CA ASP A 361 14.81 -3.43 -9.48
C ASP A 361 13.63 -2.84 -10.27
N PHE A 362 12.93 -3.66 -11.06
CA PHE A 362 11.79 -3.24 -11.87
C PHE A 362 10.47 -3.52 -11.15
N PRO A 363 9.63 -2.50 -10.88
CA PRO A 363 8.38 -2.70 -10.16
C PRO A 363 7.36 -3.56 -10.92
N GLN A 364 6.47 -4.21 -10.18
CA GLN A 364 5.30 -4.89 -10.78
C GLN A 364 4.47 -3.93 -11.62
N GLY A 365 4.05 -4.38 -12.81
CA GLY A 365 3.33 -3.55 -13.79
C GLY A 365 4.22 -2.60 -14.59
N PHE A 366 5.55 -2.63 -14.42
CA PHE A 366 6.46 -1.82 -15.22
C PHE A 366 6.54 -2.33 -16.66
N GLY A 367 6.49 -1.43 -17.65
CA GLY A 367 6.61 -1.76 -19.06
C GLY A 367 8.06 -1.82 -19.52
N VAL A 368 8.55 -3.01 -19.84
CA VAL A 368 9.91 -3.25 -20.33
C VAL A 368 9.91 -3.35 -21.85
N THR A 369 10.93 -2.78 -22.48
CA THR A 369 11.20 -2.95 -23.92
C THR A 369 12.41 -3.86 -24.08
N PHE A 370 12.30 -4.90 -24.91
CA PHE A 370 13.33 -5.91 -25.07
C PHE A 370 13.52 -6.34 -26.53
N ILE A 371 14.64 -6.98 -26.83
CA ILE A 371 14.96 -7.55 -28.15
C ILE A 371 14.60 -9.05 -28.09
N PRO A 372 13.64 -9.54 -28.88
CA PRO A 372 13.33 -10.96 -28.92
C PRO A 372 14.50 -11.76 -29.49
N LYS A 373 14.69 -12.98 -29.01
CA LYS A 373 15.64 -13.96 -29.56
C LYS A 373 14.88 -15.00 -30.36
N ASP A 374 15.46 -15.47 -31.46
CA ASP A 374 14.94 -16.61 -32.23
C ASP A 374 15.28 -17.95 -31.55
N SER A 375 14.88 -19.06 -32.19
CA SER A 375 15.14 -20.42 -31.69
C SER A 375 16.63 -20.76 -31.57
N ASP A 376 17.49 -20.09 -32.34
CA ASP A 376 18.94 -20.25 -32.33
C ASP A 376 19.61 -19.31 -31.31
N GLY A 377 18.82 -18.50 -30.58
CA GLY A 377 19.30 -17.53 -29.61
C GLY A 377 19.83 -16.23 -30.22
N LYS A 378 19.66 -16.01 -31.53
CA LYS A 378 20.07 -14.77 -32.20
C LYS A 378 19.08 -13.66 -31.94
N SER A 379 19.59 -12.46 -31.70
CA SER A 379 18.78 -11.26 -31.52
C SER A 379 18.04 -10.91 -32.82
N GLY A 380 16.74 -10.62 -32.70
CA GLY A 380 15.94 -10.09 -33.78
C GLY A 380 16.35 -8.67 -34.19
N ASP A 381 15.79 -8.24 -35.31
CA ASP A 381 15.97 -6.90 -35.91
C ASP A 381 14.91 -5.88 -35.46
N HIS A 382 14.18 -6.20 -34.40
CA HIS A 382 13.10 -5.38 -33.85
C HIS A 382 13.08 -5.47 -32.32
N TYR A 383 12.32 -4.56 -31.69
CA TYR A 383 12.04 -4.63 -30.26
C TYR A 383 10.59 -5.01 -30.01
N GLU A 384 10.35 -5.56 -28.82
CA GLU A 384 9.04 -5.97 -28.33
C GLU A 384 8.80 -5.41 -26.93
N TYR A 385 7.56 -5.49 -26.48
CA TYR A 385 7.08 -4.98 -25.21
C TYR A 385 6.67 -6.11 -24.28
N ALA A 386 6.99 -5.96 -23.00
CA ALA A 386 6.62 -6.87 -21.93
C ALA A 386 6.25 -6.10 -20.66
N ILE A 387 5.55 -6.75 -19.73
CA ILE A 387 5.10 -6.17 -18.46
C ILE A 387 5.62 -7.03 -17.32
N VAL A 388 6.29 -6.44 -16.33
CA VAL A 388 6.71 -7.14 -15.10
C VAL A 388 5.48 -7.69 -14.39
N ASN A 389 5.41 -9.01 -14.20
CA ASN A 389 4.21 -9.69 -13.67
C ASN A 389 4.49 -10.72 -12.57
N GLN A 390 5.75 -10.97 -12.20
CA GLN A 390 6.13 -11.91 -11.14
C GLN A 390 7.13 -11.29 -10.16
N LEU A 391 7.03 -11.70 -8.89
CA LEU A 391 7.93 -11.34 -7.80
C LEU A 391 9.05 -12.39 -7.66
N TYR A 392 10.05 -12.08 -6.83
CA TYR A 392 11.22 -12.91 -6.55
C TYR A 392 12.06 -13.27 -7.79
N PRO A 393 12.53 -12.28 -8.56
CA PRO A 393 13.50 -12.55 -9.61
C PRO A 393 14.80 -13.09 -9.01
N LYS A 394 15.49 -13.98 -9.72
CA LYS A 394 16.77 -14.55 -9.27
C LYS A 394 17.87 -13.49 -9.19
N ASP A 395 17.95 -12.63 -10.22
CA ASP A 395 18.76 -11.41 -10.20
C ASP A 395 17.80 -10.21 -10.17
N PRO A 396 17.92 -9.28 -9.20
CA PRO A 396 17.10 -8.08 -9.15
C PRO A 396 17.09 -7.25 -10.45
N LYS A 397 18.15 -7.33 -11.25
CA LYS A 397 18.27 -6.60 -12.52
C LYS A 397 17.55 -7.28 -13.69
N HIS A 398 17.10 -8.53 -13.53
CA HIS A 398 16.47 -9.32 -14.58
C HIS A 398 14.99 -9.53 -14.26
N PRO A 399 14.10 -8.64 -14.72
CA PRO A 399 12.69 -8.75 -14.38
C PRO A 399 12.02 -9.93 -15.07
N LEU A 400 11.12 -10.57 -14.32
CA LEU A 400 10.21 -11.59 -14.81
C LEU A 400 8.95 -10.92 -15.37
N CYS A 401 8.74 -11.08 -16.67
CA CYS A 401 7.73 -10.34 -17.42
C CYS A 401 6.82 -11.25 -18.23
N ARG A 402 5.62 -10.76 -18.54
CA ARG A 402 4.77 -11.30 -19.60
C ARG A 402 4.96 -10.49 -20.88
N ALA A 403 5.24 -11.17 -21.99
CA ALA A 403 5.23 -10.53 -23.30
C ALA A 403 3.85 -9.92 -23.61
N ALA A 404 3.84 -8.68 -24.07
CA ALA A 404 2.64 -7.95 -24.48
C ALA A 404 2.55 -7.78 -26.00
N THR A 405 3.65 -8.01 -26.71
CA THR A 405 3.72 -8.00 -28.17
C THR A 405 4.52 -9.20 -28.69
N ARG A 406 4.24 -9.61 -29.93
CA ARG A 406 4.98 -10.62 -30.68
C ARG A 406 4.86 -10.35 -32.17
N GLY A 407 5.98 -10.34 -32.89
CA GLY A 407 6.00 -10.02 -34.31
C GLY A 407 5.45 -8.62 -34.57
N LEU A 408 5.80 -7.64 -33.74
CA LEU A 408 5.34 -6.26 -33.81
C LEU A 408 3.81 -6.08 -33.68
N THR A 409 3.14 -7.03 -33.03
CA THR A 409 1.69 -7.00 -32.83
C THR A 409 1.35 -7.20 -31.36
N PHE A 410 0.42 -6.41 -30.81
CA PHE A 410 -0.07 -6.59 -29.45
C PHE A 410 -0.84 -7.91 -29.31
N ILE A 411 -0.54 -8.66 -28.25
CA ILE A 411 -1.15 -9.95 -27.96
C ILE A 411 -1.90 -9.90 -26.63
N SER A 412 -3.02 -10.60 -26.56
CA SER A 412 -3.80 -10.75 -25.33
C SER A 412 -3.24 -11.82 -24.39
N HIS A 413 -2.45 -12.76 -24.93
CA HIS A 413 -1.87 -13.88 -24.20
C HIS A 413 -0.41 -14.04 -24.61
N GLY A 414 0.51 -13.71 -23.71
CA GLY A 414 1.95 -13.82 -23.92
C GLY A 414 2.63 -14.83 -23.02
N GLN A 415 3.82 -15.28 -23.40
CA GLN A 415 4.65 -16.15 -22.57
C GLN A 415 5.32 -15.34 -21.45
N ASP A 416 5.60 -16.03 -20.34
CA ASP A 416 6.47 -15.47 -19.30
C ASP A 416 7.93 -15.58 -19.76
N ILE A 417 8.68 -14.49 -19.60
CA ILE A 417 10.07 -14.35 -20.02
C ILE A 417 10.88 -13.64 -18.93
N GLU A 418 12.12 -14.08 -18.71
CA GLU A 418 13.10 -13.34 -17.93
C GLU A 418 13.86 -12.41 -18.87
N ILE A 419 13.84 -11.11 -18.59
CA ILE A 419 14.51 -10.12 -19.43
C ILE A 419 15.90 -9.84 -18.86
N VAL A 420 16.89 -10.56 -19.38
CA VAL A 420 18.29 -10.38 -19.01
C VAL A 420 18.92 -9.14 -19.68
N GLY A 421 20.07 -8.70 -19.17
CA GLY A 421 20.68 -7.42 -19.56
C GLY A 421 21.02 -7.27 -21.05
N ASP A 422 21.36 -8.35 -21.76
CA ASP A 422 21.76 -8.36 -23.17
C ASP A 422 20.59 -8.23 -24.16
N ILE A 423 19.36 -8.39 -23.69
CA ILE A 423 18.13 -8.17 -24.48
C ILE A 423 17.30 -6.99 -23.96
N SER A 424 17.61 -6.46 -22.78
CA SER A 424 16.90 -5.32 -22.21
C SER A 424 17.33 -4.00 -22.86
N LEU A 425 16.40 -3.28 -23.50
CA LEU A 425 16.70 -1.95 -24.03
C LEU A 425 16.79 -0.87 -22.94
N TYR A 426 16.41 -1.19 -21.71
CA TYR A 426 16.74 -0.36 -20.56
C TYR A 426 18.25 -0.31 -20.30
N ASN A 427 18.99 -1.39 -20.64
CA ASN A 427 20.44 -1.41 -20.57
C ASN A 427 21.04 -0.47 -21.63
N THR A 428 22.00 0.36 -21.21
CA THR A 428 22.58 1.40 -22.07
C THR A 428 23.37 0.79 -23.23
N ASP A 429 24.16 -0.25 -22.98
CA ASP A 429 25.03 -0.86 -24.00
C ASP A 429 24.23 -1.69 -24.99
N THR A 430 23.24 -2.44 -24.52
CA THR A 430 22.32 -3.20 -25.37
C THR A 430 21.59 -2.30 -26.35
N ALA A 431 21.05 -1.18 -25.86
CA ALA A 431 20.37 -0.23 -26.73
C ALA A 431 21.30 0.52 -27.68
N LYS A 432 22.54 0.82 -27.28
CA LYS A 432 23.54 1.41 -28.20
C LYS A 432 23.83 0.46 -29.35
N LYS A 433 23.99 -0.84 -29.07
CA LYS A 433 24.17 -1.87 -30.11
C LYS A 433 22.95 -1.96 -31.01
N PHE A 434 21.75 -1.95 -30.44
CA PHE A 434 20.50 -2.03 -31.21
C PHE A 434 20.23 -0.77 -32.06
N ALA A 435 20.69 0.40 -31.61
CA ALA A 435 20.60 1.65 -32.35
C ALA A 435 21.46 1.68 -33.63
N ALA A 436 22.26 0.64 -33.90
CA ALA A 436 22.95 0.46 -35.17
C ALA A 436 22.01 0.11 -36.34
N LEU A 437 20.76 -0.28 -36.06
CA LEU A 437 19.73 -0.46 -37.09
C LEU A 437 19.44 0.86 -37.83
N SER A 438 18.99 0.75 -39.09
CA SER A 438 18.65 1.93 -39.88
C SER A 438 17.50 2.71 -39.24
N LYS A 439 17.53 4.04 -39.41
CA LYS A 439 16.46 4.93 -38.94
C LYS A 439 15.10 4.52 -39.52
N ASP A 440 15.07 4.09 -40.78
CA ASP A 440 13.85 3.62 -41.44
C ASP A 440 13.29 2.36 -40.76
N ARG A 441 14.15 1.40 -40.39
CA ARG A 441 13.72 0.21 -39.68
C ARG A 441 13.16 0.53 -38.29
N LEU A 442 13.83 1.43 -37.55
CA LEU A 442 13.33 1.87 -36.24
C LEU A 442 11.99 2.61 -36.35
N ASN A 443 11.77 3.40 -37.40
CA ASN A 443 10.49 4.03 -37.67
C ASN A 443 9.39 3.00 -37.98
N GLU A 444 9.67 1.99 -38.80
CA GLU A 444 8.69 0.93 -39.13
C GLU A 444 8.24 0.17 -37.87
N ILE A 445 9.19 -0.14 -36.97
CA ILE A 445 8.89 -0.78 -35.69
C ILE A 445 8.00 0.14 -34.83
N LEU A 446 8.38 1.42 -34.72
CA LEU A 446 7.65 2.39 -33.91
C LEU A 446 6.24 2.63 -34.44
N GLU A 447 6.05 2.67 -35.76
CA GLU A 447 4.73 2.82 -36.40
C GLU A 447 3.78 1.68 -36.02
N LYS A 448 4.29 0.45 -35.92
CA LYS A 448 3.49 -0.73 -35.54
C LYS A 448 3.20 -0.79 -34.04
N LEU A 449 4.08 -0.25 -33.20
CA LEU A 449 4.02 -0.42 -31.74
C LEU A 449 3.62 0.84 -30.95
N ALA A 450 3.52 2.02 -31.58
CA ALA A 450 3.13 3.26 -30.91
C ALA A 450 1.79 3.79 -31.43
N SER A 451 0.79 3.87 -30.55
CA SER A 451 -0.50 4.52 -30.81
C SER A 451 -0.35 6.00 -31.19
N ASN A 452 0.72 6.67 -30.72
CA ASN A 452 1.03 8.08 -31.00
C ASN A 452 2.27 8.26 -31.89
N TYR A 453 2.44 7.40 -32.90
CA TYR A 453 3.60 7.41 -33.81
C TYR A 453 3.94 8.80 -34.37
N GLN A 454 2.94 9.60 -34.77
CA GLN A 454 3.17 10.93 -35.38
C GLN A 454 3.94 11.89 -34.46
N GLU A 455 3.74 11.79 -33.14
CA GLU A 455 4.47 12.56 -32.15
C GLU A 455 5.84 11.94 -31.86
N ARG A 456 5.90 10.60 -31.74
CA ARG A 456 7.13 9.89 -31.36
C ARG A 456 8.18 9.82 -32.46
N LYS A 457 7.81 9.85 -33.74
CA LYS A 457 8.77 9.82 -34.86
C LYS A 457 9.73 11.02 -34.87
N GLN A 458 9.35 12.11 -34.18
CA GLN A 458 10.17 13.30 -34.00
C GLN A 458 11.05 13.24 -32.73
N LEU A 459 10.90 12.19 -31.92
CA LEU A 459 11.60 11.96 -30.65
C LEU A 459 12.54 10.75 -30.74
N ASP A 460 12.89 10.18 -29.59
CA ASP A 460 13.69 8.96 -29.47
C ASP A 460 12.93 7.75 -30.03
N LEU A 461 13.43 7.20 -31.15
CA LEU A 461 12.87 6.02 -31.83
C LEU A 461 13.08 4.72 -31.05
N LEU A 462 13.97 4.73 -30.03
CA LEU A 462 14.31 3.55 -29.25
C LEU A 462 13.81 3.68 -27.81
N PRO A 463 12.57 3.25 -27.52
CA PRO A 463 12.02 3.37 -26.18
C PRO A 463 12.79 2.51 -25.18
N ARG A 464 13.27 3.15 -24.09
CA ARG A 464 13.89 2.47 -22.94
C ARG A 464 12.90 1.70 -22.07
N CYS A 465 11.63 2.08 -22.15
CA CYS A 465 10.49 1.47 -21.50
C CYS A 465 9.21 1.92 -22.23
N TRP A 466 8.07 1.33 -21.88
CA TRP A 466 6.78 1.69 -22.47
C TRP A 466 5.68 1.81 -21.41
N HIS A 467 4.60 2.53 -21.74
CA HIS A 467 3.52 2.83 -20.81
C HIS A 467 2.38 1.81 -20.97
N ALA A 468 2.38 0.77 -20.14
CA ALA A 468 1.48 -0.38 -20.28
C ALA A 468 0.02 -0.12 -19.84
N GLY A 469 -0.30 1.06 -19.29
CA GLY A 469 -1.64 1.38 -18.77
C GLY A 469 -2.73 1.37 -19.83
N GLU A 470 -2.47 1.91 -21.03
CA GLU A 470 -3.45 1.88 -22.13
C GLU A 470 -3.71 0.46 -22.62
N PHE A 471 -2.65 -0.34 -22.74
CA PHE A 471 -2.74 -1.76 -23.07
C PHE A 471 -3.62 -2.51 -22.04
N PHE A 472 -3.38 -2.30 -20.75
CA PHE A 472 -4.15 -2.92 -19.66
C PHE A 472 -5.59 -2.40 -19.54
N GLY A 473 -5.88 -1.19 -20.06
CA GLY A 473 -7.22 -0.63 -20.12
C GLY A 473 -8.20 -1.43 -20.99
N LEU A 474 -7.69 -2.34 -21.84
CA LEU A 474 -8.49 -3.24 -22.65
C LEU A 474 -8.78 -4.54 -21.86
N PRO A 475 -10.05 -4.94 -21.66
CA PRO A 475 -10.40 -6.11 -20.85
C PRO A 475 -9.68 -7.41 -21.24
N ASN A 476 -9.48 -7.64 -22.55
CA ASN A 476 -8.79 -8.82 -23.06
C ASN A 476 -7.31 -8.89 -22.65
N HIS A 477 -6.71 -7.77 -22.26
CA HIS A 477 -5.30 -7.66 -21.88
C HIS A 477 -5.09 -7.70 -20.36
N GLN A 478 -6.16 -7.77 -19.57
CA GLN A 478 -6.07 -7.79 -18.10
C GLN A 478 -5.70 -9.16 -17.52
N LYS A 479 -5.53 -10.20 -18.35
CA LYS A 479 -5.21 -11.58 -17.95
C LYS A 479 -3.70 -11.86 -17.81
N LEU A 480 -2.92 -10.87 -17.36
CA LEU A 480 -1.45 -10.94 -17.27
C LEU A 480 -0.91 -11.99 -16.27
N TRP A 481 -1.72 -12.39 -15.30
CA TRP A 481 -1.30 -13.24 -14.17
C TRP A 481 -1.85 -14.67 -14.23
N ASN A 482 -2.57 -15.01 -15.29
CA ASN A 482 -3.04 -16.37 -15.50
C ASN A 482 -1.89 -17.18 -16.10
N LYS A 483 -1.61 -18.36 -15.53
CA LYS A 483 -0.84 -19.37 -16.24
C LYS A 483 -1.79 -19.97 -17.28
N THR A 484 -1.65 -19.60 -18.54
CA THR A 484 -1.90 -20.60 -19.57
C THR A 484 -0.65 -21.48 -19.56
N ALA A 485 -0.68 -22.52 -18.72
CA ALA A 485 0.15 -23.68 -18.97
C ALA A 485 -0.30 -24.18 -20.35
N ASN A 486 0.57 -24.04 -21.34
CA ASN A 486 0.53 -24.95 -22.48
C ASN A 486 1.32 -26.19 -22.09
#